data_AF-A0A382YV97-F1
#
_entry.id   AF-A0A382YV97-F1
#
_cell.length_a   1.000
_cell.length_b   1.000
_cell.length_c   1.000
_cell.angle_alpha   90.00
_cell.angle_beta   90.00
_cell.angle_gamma   90.00
#
_symmetry.space_group_name_H-M   'P 1'
#
loop_
_entity.id
_entity.type
_entity.pdbx_description
1 polymer ?
#
loop_
_entity_poly.entity_id
_entity_poly.type
_entity_poly.pdbx_seq_one_letter_code
_entity_poly.pdbx_strand_id
1 'polypeptide(L)' 'MKYLPINHQLFINNRALFLKKIESNACAIFNSNDIMPSNADGTMPFRQNNDLFWLSGID' A
#
# COMPACT_ATOMS: atom_id res chain seq x y z
N MET A 1 -0.73 -8.46 16.60
CA MET A 1 -1.72 -8.53 15.51
C MET A 1 -2.31 -9.94 15.48
N LYS A 2 -3.61 -10.10 15.21
CA LYS A 2 -4.30 -11.41 15.24
C LYS A 2 -3.85 -12.37 14.12
N TYR A 3 -3.03 -11.90 13.19
CA TYR A 3 -2.57 -12.61 12.01
C TYR A 3 -1.05 -12.73 11.98
N LEU A 4 -0.59 -13.83 11.40
CA LEU A 4 0.83 -14.02 11.07
C LEU A 4 1.26 -13.01 9.99
N PRO A 5 2.54 -12.61 9.97
CA PRO A 5 3.06 -11.77 8.91
C PRO A 5 2.84 -12.40 7.54
N ILE A 6 2.40 -11.59 6.58
CA ILE A 6 2.27 -12.03 5.18
C ILE A 6 3.67 -12.31 4.62
N ASN A 7 3.81 -13.37 3.83
CA ASN A 7 5.08 -13.71 3.19
C ASN A 7 5.51 -12.60 2.22
N HIS A 8 6.72 -12.06 2.41
CA HIS A 8 7.29 -10.99 1.61
C HIS A 8 7.38 -11.32 0.10
N GLN A 9 7.46 -12.61 -0.25
CA GLN A 9 7.49 -13.07 -1.64
C GLN A 9 6.23 -12.67 -2.41
N LEU A 10 5.07 -12.58 -1.73
CA LEU A 10 3.83 -12.12 -2.34
C LEU A 10 3.99 -10.71 -2.93
N PHE A 11 4.54 -9.78 -2.16
CA PHE A 11 4.72 -8.39 -2.56
C PHE A 11 5.76 -8.25 -3.69
N ILE A 12 6.83 -9.06 -3.67
CA ILE A 12 7.81 -9.12 -4.77
C ILE A 12 7.12 -9.56 -6.06
N ASN A 13 6.30 -10.61 -6.01
CA ASN A 13 5.57 -11.11 -7.16
C ASN A 13 4.55 -10.08 -7.69
N ASN A 14 3.85 -9.37 -6.80
CA ASN A 14 2.90 -8.33 -7.17
C ASN A 14 3.59 -7.17 -7.91
N ARG A 15 4.76 -6.72 -7.45
CA ARG A 15 5.56 -5.71 -8.16
C ARG A 15 6.02 -6.21 -9.53
N ALA A 16 6.40 -7.48 -9.66
CA ALA A 16 6.74 -8.06 -10.96
C ALA A 16 5.54 -8.10 -11.92
N LEU A 17 4.33 -8.35 -11.42
CA LEU A 17 3.10 -8.27 -12.22
C LEU A 17 2.78 -6.83 -12.65
N PHE A 18 3.01 -5.86 -11.75
CA PHE A 18 2.85 -4.44 -12.06
C PHE A 18 3.84 -3.96 -13.13
N LEU A 19 5.12 -4.32 -13.01
CA LEU A 19 6.16 -3.96 -13.97
C LEU A 19 5.92 -4.51 -15.38
N LYS A 20 5.16 -5.59 -15.54
CA LYS A 20 4.77 -6.10 -16.86
C LYS A 20 3.73 -5.23 -17.59
N LYS A 21 3.07 -4.32 -16.87
CA LYS A 21 1.98 -3.48 -17.39
C LYS A 21 2.37 -2.01 -17.57
N ILE A 22 3.54 -1.60 -17.07
CA ILE A 22 4.04 -0.24 -17.21
C ILE A 22 4.89 -0.11 -18.48
N GLU A 23 4.90 1.08 -19.06
CA GLU A 23 5.76 1.41 -20.20
C GLU A 23 7.25 1.39 -19.82
N SER A 24 8.11 1.11 -20.81
CA SER A 24 9.55 1.20 -20.63
C SER A 24 9.96 2.63 -20.28
N ASN A 25 10.95 2.80 -19.39
CA ASN A 25 11.46 4.10 -18.94
C ASN A 25 10.44 4.99 -18.20
N ALA A 26 9.38 4.41 -17.64
CA ALA A 26 8.43 5.13 -16.81
C ALA A 26 8.75 4.98 -15.31
N CYS A 27 8.23 5.91 -14.51
CA CYS A 27 8.30 5.89 -13.05
C CYS A 27 6.88 5.87 -12.47
N ALA A 28 6.65 5.01 -11.48
CA ALA A 28 5.39 4.96 -10.73
C ALA A 28 5.64 5.37 -9.28
N ILE A 29 4.82 6.30 -8.78
CA ILE A 29 4.89 6.81 -7.40
C ILE A 29 3.57 6.45 -6.71
N PHE A 30 3.68 5.83 -5.54
CA PHE A 30 2.55 5.44 -4.71
C PHE A 30 2.67 6.13 -3.36
N ASN A 31 1.57 6.72 -2.89
CA ASN A 31 1.52 7.45 -1.63
C ASN A 31 0.63 6.71 -0.63
N SER A 32 0.96 6.85 0.66
CA SER A 32 0.08 6.42 1.72
C SER A 32 -1.15 7.32 1.79
N ASN A 33 -2.22 6.83 2.40
CA ASN A 33 -3.33 7.70 2.78
C ASN A 33 -2.90 8.62 3.93
N ASP A 34 -3.63 9.72 4.09
CA ASP A 34 -3.54 10.55 5.30
C ASP A 34 -4.49 10.04 6.38
N ILE A 35 -4.24 10.47 7.62
CA ILE A 35 -5.19 10.25 8.72
C ILE A 35 -6.38 11.20 8.53
N MET A 36 -7.56 10.63 8.33
CA MET A 36 -8.78 11.41 8.08
C MET A 36 -9.33 12.03 9.38
N PRO A 37 -9.80 13.28 9.36
CA PRO A 37 -10.45 13.88 10.53
C PRO A 37 -11.84 13.26 10.75
N SER A 38 -12.28 13.19 12.00
CA SER A 38 -13.66 12.83 12.35
C SER A 38 -14.46 14.05 12.79
N ASN A 39 -14.09 14.70 13.91
CA ASN A 39 -14.67 15.96 14.38
C ASN A 39 -13.71 16.65 15.37
N ALA A 40 -13.68 17.98 15.40
CA ALA A 40 -12.78 18.79 16.21
C ALA A 40 -11.30 18.33 16.08
N ASP A 41 -10.71 17.82 17.17
CA ASP A 41 -9.37 17.24 17.27
C ASP A 41 -9.34 15.71 17.06
N GLY A 42 -10.51 15.09 16.84
CA GLY A 42 -10.66 13.67 16.60
C GLY A 42 -10.26 13.24 15.20
N THR A 43 -9.68 12.04 15.11
CA THR A 43 -9.29 11.38 13.86
C THR A 43 -9.98 10.04 13.69
N MET A 44 -10.23 9.65 12.44
CA MET A 44 -10.58 8.27 12.10
C MET A 44 -9.36 7.36 12.29
N PRO A 45 -9.56 6.05 12.53
CA PRO A 45 -8.47 5.08 12.47
C PRO A 45 -7.77 5.14 11.12
N PHE A 46 -6.44 5.06 11.14
CA PHE A 46 -5.66 5.00 9.92
C PHE A 46 -6.07 3.79 9.08
N ARG A 47 -6.20 4.00 7.77
CA ARG A 47 -6.41 2.93 6.80
C ARG A 47 -5.50 3.17 5.61
N GLN A 48 -4.54 2.29 5.42
CA GLN A 48 -3.59 2.40 4.33
C GLN A 48 -4.26 2.36 2.95
N ASN A 49 -3.59 2.97 1.97
CA ASN A 49 -3.94 2.83 0.57
C ASN A 49 -3.81 1.36 0.12
N ASN A 50 -4.88 0.80 -0.46
CA ASN A 50 -4.91 -0.61 -0.86
C ASN A 50 -3.85 -0.96 -1.91
N ASP A 51 -3.56 -0.06 -2.84
CA ASP A 51 -2.58 -0.32 -3.91
C ASP A 51 -1.16 -0.34 -3.34
N LEU A 52 -0.85 0.63 -2.46
CA LEU A 52 0.43 0.65 -1.75
C LEU A 52 0.60 -0.61 -0.90
N PHE A 53 -0.43 -1.01 -0.16
CA PHE A 53 -0.40 -2.23 0.65
C PHE A 53 -0.24 -3.48 -0.22
N TRP A 54 -0.95 -3.57 -1.35
CA TRP A 54 -0.83 -4.70 -2.27
C TRP A 54 0.58 -4.85 -2.86
N LEU A 55 1.28 -3.74 -3.08
CA LEU A 55 2.64 -3.74 -3.62
C LEU A 55 3.74 -3.92 -2.57
N SER A 56 3.51 -3.52 -1.31
CA SER A 56 4.58 -3.39 -0.31
C SER A 56 4.32 -4.13 1.01
N GLY A 57 3.06 -4.37 1.37
CA GLY A 57 2.67 -4.91 2.67
C GLY A 57 2.83 -3.93 3.84
N ILE A 58 3.14 -2.66 3.55
CA ILE A 58 3.24 -1.59 4.55
C ILE A 58 1.82 -1.13 4.87
N ASP A 59 1.42 -1.19 6.14
CA ASP A 59 0.18 -0.65 6.73
C ASP A 59 0.55 0.17 7.97
#